data_AF-A0A6B2UJZ1-F1
#
_entry.id   AF-A0A6B2UJZ1-F1
#
_cell.length_a   1.000
_cell.length_b   1.000
_cell.length_c   1.000
_cell.angle_alpha   90.00
_cell.angle_beta   90.00
_cell.angle_gamma   90.00
#
_symmetry.space_group_name_H-M   'P 1'
#
loop_
_entity.id
_entity.type
_entity.pdbx_description
1 polymer ?
#
loop_
_entity_poly.entity_id
_entity_poly.type
_entity_poly.pdbx_seq_one_letter_code
_entity_poly.pdbx_strand_id
1 'polypeptide(L)'
;MRLRRAFRSRKALRGLTQWVVDRAIPMAVLLAALWFFAARYDGGGEVYRVFTLLDEPEGHPLLWIASAIGWVAVPAIIGGAAGHVITQRIDRVKKQPSNRLFRRRSLKQRLTPPGVIDDLRPYRYGTTSQQAFVDAFVRVAHRNDWARAQDHWEVYLRDTMSTQQYADLDRHECLRQARNVALIALRVSALSGDGHCIVCDRRR
;
A
#
# COMPACT_ATOMS: atom_id res chain seq x y z
N MET A 1 8.46 -27.69 8.10
CA MET A 1 7.23 -27.78 7.25
C MET A 1 5.95 -27.21 7.87
N ARG A 2 5.71 -27.32 9.19
CA ARG A 2 4.49 -26.80 9.85
C ARG A 2 4.34 -25.26 9.82
N LEU A 3 5.44 -24.51 9.96
CA LEU A 3 5.43 -23.03 9.89
C LEU A 3 4.92 -22.48 8.55
N ARG A 4 5.37 -23.07 7.43
CA ARG A 4 4.96 -22.67 6.06
C ARG A 4 3.47 -22.93 5.79
N ARG A 5 2.88 -23.99 6.38
CA ARG A 5 1.44 -24.27 6.29
C ARG A 5 0.62 -23.30 7.14
N ALA A 6 1.07 -23.00 8.36
CA ALA A 6 0.44 -21.99 9.21
C ALA A 6 0.49 -20.58 8.58
N PHE A 7 1.56 -20.24 7.87
CA PHE A 7 1.67 -18.98 7.14
C PHE A 7 0.71 -18.89 5.94
N ARG A 8 0.44 -20.01 5.25
CA ARG A 8 -0.56 -20.07 4.17
C ARG A 8 -2.00 -19.98 4.69
N SER A 9 -2.30 -20.55 5.86
CA SER A 9 -3.64 -20.45 6.46
C SER A 9 -3.96 -19.06 7.03
N ARG A 10 -2.95 -18.18 7.24
CA ARG A 10 -3.17 -16.78 7.65
C ARG A 10 -3.96 -15.96 6.64
N LYS A 11 -3.88 -16.27 5.34
CA LYS A 11 -4.68 -15.60 4.29
C LYS A 11 -6.18 -15.88 4.38
N ALA A 12 -6.61 -16.86 5.19
CA ALA A 12 -8.03 -17.14 5.42
C ALA A 12 -8.63 -16.27 6.55
N LEU A 13 -7.81 -15.57 7.33
CA LEU A 13 -8.26 -14.69 8.42
C LEU A 13 -8.73 -13.35 7.82
N ARG A 14 -9.98 -12.96 8.07
CA ARG A 14 -10.54 -11.70 7.57
C ARG A 14 -10.04 -10.50 8.38
N GLY A 15 -9.31 -9.59 7.72
CA GLY A 15 -9.15 -8.18 8.08
C GLY A 15 -8.51 -7.91 9.45
N LEU A 16 -9.31 -7.88 10.51
CA LEU A 16 -8.88 -7.49 11.87
C LEU A 16 -7.93 -8.53 12.48
N THR A 17 -8.25 -9.82 12.38
CA THR A 17 -7.43 -10.89 12.94
C THR A 17 -6.09 -11.04 12.21
N GLN A 18 -6.06 -10.83 10.90
CA GLN A 18 -4.81 -10.81 10.15
C GLN A 18 -3.93 -9.61 10.55
N TRP A 19 -4.52 -8.42 10.72
CA TRP A 19 -3.78 -7.23 11.17
C TRP A 19 -3.21 -7.40 12.58
N VAL A 20 -3.99 -7.94 13.51
CA VAL A 20 -3.52 -8.22 14.88
C VAL A 20 -2.30 -9.15 14.84
N VAL A 21 -2.37 -10.22 14.06
CA VAL A 21 -1.29 -11.22 14.00
C VAL A 21 -0.05 -10.69 13.28
N ASP A 22 -0.20 -9.95 12.18
CA ASP A 22 0.92 -9.53 11.34
C ASP A 22 1.55 -8.19 11.79
N ARG A 23 0.83 -7.34 12.53
CA ARG A 23 1.32 -6.02 12.97
C ARG A 23 1.29 -5.85 14.48
N ALA A 24 0.19 -6.17 15.16
CA ALA A 24 0.07 -5.90 16.59
C ALA A 24 0.95 -6.82 17.45
N ILE A 25 1.00 -8.13 17.15
CA ILE A 25 1.87 -9.07 17.89
C ILE A 25 3.36 -8.69 17.75
N PRO A 26 3.91 -8.44 16.55
CA PRO A 26 5.30 -8.01 16.43
C PRO A 26 5.61 -6.71 17.18
N MET A 27 4.71 -5.71 17.13
CA MET A 27 4.88 -4.46 17.87
C MET A 27 4.82 -4.68 19.38
N ALA A 28 3.89 -5.51 19.87
CA ALA A 28 3.79 -5.85 21.28
C ALA A 28 5.05 -6.58 21.77
N VAL A 29 5.61 -7.50 20.98
CA VAL A 29 6.87 -8.17 21.30
C VAL A 29 8.04 -7.18 21.35
N LEU A 30 8.12 -6.25 20.39
CA LEU A 30 9.17 -5.23 20.38
C LEU A 30 9.07 -4.32 21.60
N LEU A 31 7.86 -3.87 21.95
CA LEU A 31 7.61 -3.03 23.13
C LEU A 31 7.91 -3.77 24.43
N ALA A 32 7.50 -5.03 24.54
CA ALA A 32 7.82 -5.86 25.69
C ALA A 32 9.32 -6.09 25.85
N ALA A 33 10.04 -6.32 24.74
CA ALA A 33 11.49 -6.42 24.76
C ALA A 33 12.14 -5.10 25.19
N LEU A 34 11.70 -3.98 24.62
CA LEU A 34 12.20 -2.65 24.98
C LEU A 34 11.98 -2.35 26.47
N TRP A 35 10.78 -2.65 26.97
CA TRP A 35 10.42 -2.48 28.38
C TRP A 35 11.29 -3.35 29.28
N PHE A 36 11.49 -4.63 28.93
CA PHE A 36 12.33 -5.55 29.69
C PHE A 36 13.79 -5.09 29.75
N PHE A 37 14.35 -4.68 28.61
CA PHE A 37 15.72 -4.15 28.57
C PHE A 37 15.83 -2.85 29.36
N ALA A 38 14.91 -1.90 29.18
CA ALA A 38 14.92 -0.64 29.92
C ALA A 38 14.81 -0.89 31.44
N ALA A 39 13.89 -1.77 31.87
CA ALA A 39 13.70 -2.08 33.29
C ALA A 39 14.93 -2.75 33.92
N ARG A 40 15.74 -3.45 33.11
CA ARG A 40 16.98 -4.07 33.55
C ARG A 40 18.11 -3.06 33.80
N TYR A 41 18.11 -1.93 33.08
CA TYR A 41 19.14 -0.88 33.17
C TYR A 41 18.77 0.25 34.14
N ASP A 42 17.53 0.76 34.08
CA ASP A 42 17.11 1.96 34.85
C ASP A 42 16.15 1.65 36.02
N GLY A 43 15.73 0.39 36.17
CA GLY A 43 14.77 -0.03 37.19
C GLY A 43 13.31 0.04 36.71
N GLY A 44 12.49 -0.93 37.14
CA GLY A 44 11.12 -1.10 36.66
C GLY A 44 10.18 0.08 36.94
N GLY A 45 10.35 0.76 38.08
CA GLY A 45 9.54 1.91 38.47
C GLY A 45 9.73 3.14 37.59
N GLU A 46 10.98 3.47 37.23
CA GLU A 46 11.29 4.59 36.33
C GLU A 46 10.79 4.34 34.91
N VAL A 47 10.94 3.11 34.41
CA VAL A 47 10.42 2.75 33.09
C VAL A 47 8.90 2.82 33.07
N TYR A 48 8.22 2.36 34.13
CA TYR A 48 6.78 2.51 34.25
C TYR A 48 6.36 3.98 34.24
N ARG A 49 7.05 4.86 35.00
CA ARG A 49 6.75 6.29 35.03
C ARG A 49 6.92 6.93 33.65
N VAL A 50 7.98 6.60 32.92
CA VAL A 50 8.19 7.11 31.56
C VAL A 50 7.15 6.58 30.58
N PHE A 51 6.77 5.31 30.68
CA PHE A 51 5.82 4.70 29.74
C PHE A 51 4.37 5.11 29.97
N THR A 52 3.97 5.21 31.24
CA THR A 52 2.58 5.43 31.63
C THR A 52 2.29 6.87 32.05
N LEU A 53 3.35 7.67 32.28
CA LEU A 53 3.29 9.02 32.86
C LEU A 53 2.60 9.05 34.25
N LEU A 54 2.55 7.89 34.94
CA LEU A 54 1.98 7.71 36.27
C LEU A 54 3.09 7.36 37.26
N ASP A 55 2.97 7.85 38.48
CA ASP A 55 3.83 7.40 39.58
C ASP A 55 3.47 5.98 40.02
N GLU A 56 4.46 5.25 40.53
CA GLU A 56 4.29 3.88 41.00
C GLU A 56 3.41 3.85 42.28
N PRO A 57 2.30 3.09 42.30
CA PRO A 57 1.44 3.02 43.48
C PRO A 57 2.11 2.22 44.60
N GLU A 58 2.49 2.91 45.68
CA GLU A 58 3.12 2.30 46.85
C GLU A 58 2.21 1.25 47.51
N GLY A 59 2.77 0.08 47.82
CA GLY A 59 2.08 -0.99 48.55
C GLY A 59 1.07 -1.82 47.75
N HIS A 60 0.84 -1.52 46.46
CA HIS A 60 -0.18 -2.19 45.65
C HIS A 60 0.33 -2.64 44.27
N PRO A 61 1.12 -3.73 44.19
CA PRO A 61 1.75 -4.19 42.95
C PRO A 61 0.75 -4.61 41.86
N LEU A 62 -0.47 -5.00 42.24
CA LEU A 62 -1.53 -5.35 41.28
C LEU A 62 -2.12 -4.12 40.57
N LEU A 63 -2.14 -2.95 41.23
CA LEU A 63 -2.60 -1.71 40.61
C LEU A 63 -1.63 -1.24 39.54
N TRP A 64 -0.33 -1.45 39.75
CA TRP A 64 0.72 -1.16 38.77
C TRP A 64 0.50 -1.92 37.45
N ILE A 65 0.24 -3.22 37.54
CA ILE A 65 -0.06 -4.07 36.37
C ILE A 65 -1.37 -3.65 35.70
N ALA A 66 -2.42 -3.35 36.49
CA ALA A 66 -3.71 -2.91 35.96
C ALA A 66 -3.60 -1.58 35.19
N SER A 67 -2.81 -0.64 35.69
CA SER A 67 -2.54 0.65 35.04
C SER A 67 -1.81 0.47 33.71
N ALA A 68 -0.77 -0.38 33.67
CA ALA A 68 -0.05 -0.71 32.45
C ALA A 68 -0.97 -1.38 31.40
N ILE A 69 -1.83 -2.32 31.84
CA ILE A 69 -2.81 -2.96 30.95
C ILE A 69 -3.82 -1.94 30.43
N GLY A 70 -4.36 -1.07 31.28
CA GLY A 70 -5.29 -0.01 30.88
C GLY A 70 -4.67 0.94 29.85
N TRP A 71 -3.42 1.34 30.08
CA TRP A 71 -2.67 2.22 29.19
C TRP A 71 -2.37 1.57 27.83
N VAL A 72 -2.13 0.26 27.76
CA VAL A 72 -1.92 -0.45 26.50
C VAL A 72 -3.24 -0.78 25.80
N ALA A 73 -4.28 -1.16 26.56
CA ALA A 73 -5.56 -1.57 26.02
C ALA A 73 -6.27 -0.43 25.28
N VAL A 74 -6.25 0.79 25.82
CA VAL A 74 -6.97 1.93 25.22
C VAL A 74 -6.42 2.31 23.83
N PRO A 75 -5.10 2.56 23.63
CA PRO A 75 -4.52 2.80 22.32
C PRO A 75 -4.60 1.59 21.39
N ALA A 76 -4.54 0.35 21.91
CA ALA A 76 -4.71 -0.84 21.09
C ALA A 76 -6.13 -0.97 20.52
N ILE A 77 -7.16 -0.65 21.32
CA ILE A 77 -8.55 -0.64 20.90
C ILE A 77 -8.79 0.51 19.89
N ILE A 78 -8.34 1.73 20.22
CA ILE A 78 -8.52 2.91 19.35
C ILE A 78 -7.73 2.76 18.06
N GLY A 79 -6.45 2.40 18.16
CA GLY A 79 -5.57 2.16 17.00
C GLY A 79 -6.03 0.97 16.16
N GLY A 80 -6.54 -0.09 16.77
CA GLY A 80 -7.14 -1.23 16.09
C GLY A 80 -8.42 -0.86 15.35
N ALA A 81 -9.31 -0.07 15.97
CA ALA A 81 -10.52 0.45 15.34
C ALA A 81 -10.18 1.41 14.18
N ALA A 82 -9.24 2.34 14.37
CA ALA A 82 -8.78 3.26 13.34
C ALA A 82 -8.15 2.49 12.16
N GLY A 83 -7.29 1.51 12.43
CA GLY A 83 -6.69 0.64 11.44
C GLY A 83 -7.73 -0.18 10.67
N HIS A 84 -8.75 -0.71 11.36
CA HIS A 84 -9.85 -1.43 10.73
C HIS A 84 -10.68 -0.52 9.81
N VAL A 85 -11.04 0.68 10.28
CA VAL A 85 -11.80 1.66 9.47
C VAL A 85 -11.01 2.10 8.24
N ILE A 86 -9.70 2.36 8.38
CA ILE A 86 -8.83 2.71 7.25
C ILE A 86 -8.75 1.54 6.26
N THR A 87 -8.57 0.31 6.75
CA THR A 87 -8.52 -0.89 5.91
C THR A 87 -9.85 -1.11 5.19
N GLN A 88 -10.99 -0.96 5.89
CA GLN A 88 -12.32 -1.04 5.29
C GLN A 88 -12.55 0.06 4.25
N ARG A 89 -12.06 1.29 4.47
CA ARG A 89 -12.13 2.36 3.46
C ARG A 89 -11.30 2.00 2.23
N ILE A 90 -10.07 1.53 2.41
CA ILE A 90 -9.20 1.10 1.31
C ILE A 90 -9.82 -0.08 0.54
N ASP A 91 -10.38 -1.07 1.23
CA ASP A 91 -11.06 -2.21 0.61
C ASP A 91 -12.35 -1.81 -0.09
N ARG A 92 -13.13 -0.88 0.47
CA ARG A 92 -14.34 -0.34 -0.15
C ARG A 92 -14.02 0.47 -1.40
N VAL A 93 -12.91 1.21 -1.39
CA VAL A 93 -12.34 1.92 -2.55
C VAL A 93 -11.89 0.92 -3.62
N LYS A 94 -11.21 -0.17 -3.23
CA LYS A 94 -10.74 -1.22 -4.15
C LYS A 94 -11.86 -2.09 -4.74
N LYS A 95 -12.95 -2.32 -4.00
CA LYS A 95 -14.06 -3.21 -4.41
C LYS A 95 -15.17 -2.51 -5.18
N GLN A 96 -15.10 -1.21 -5.41
CA GLN A 96 -16.14 -0.51 -6.16
C GLN A 96 -16.02 -0.93 -7.64
N PRO A 97 -17.01 -1.64 -8.20
CA PRO A 97 -16.93 -2.16 -9.56
C PRO A 97 -16.81 -0.99 -10.53
N SER A 98 -15.90 -1.09 -11.49
CA SER A 98 -15.63 -0.10 -12.54
C SER A 98 -16.92 0.41 -13.21
N ASN A 99 -17.92 -0.45 -13.39
CA ASN A 99 -19.24 -0.09 -13.91
C ASN A 99 -20.00 0.97 -13.09
N ARG A 100 -19.81 1.03 -11.75
CA ARG A 100 -20.41 2.10 -10.93
C ARG A 100 -19.68 3.43 -11.08
N LEU A 101 -18.39 3.43 -11.41
CA LEU A 101 -17.61 4.65 -11.66
C LEU A 101 -18.05 5.29 -12.99
N PHE A 102 -18.30 4.49 -14.04
CA PHE A 102 -18.87 4.98 -15.29
C PHE A 102 -20.30 5.56 -15.14
N ARG A 103 -21.09 5.04 -14.18
CA ARG A 103 -22.47 5.50 -13.96
C ARG A 103 -22.55 6.91 -13.37
N ARG A 104 -21.51 7.38 -12.67
CA ARG A 104 -21.45 8.73 -12.07
C ARG A 104 -21.12 9.85 -13.05
N ARG A 105 -20.69 9.55 -14.28
CA ARG A 105 -20.31 10.57 -15.28
C ARG A 105 -21.53 11.28 -15.88
N SER A 106 -21.40 12.59 -16.07
CA SER A 106 -22.44 13.42 -16.69
C SER A 106 -22.67 13.02 -18.15
N LEU A 107 -23.86 13.31 -18.67
CA LEU A 107 -24.26 12.93 -20.04
C LEU A 107 -23.29 13.49 -21.10
N LYS A 108 -22.77 14.70 -20.89
CA LYS A 108 -21.73 15.34 -21.71
C LYS A 108 -20.42 14.53 -21.72
N GLN A 109 -19.96 14.06 -20.55
CA GLN A 109 -18.76 13.22 -20.42
C GLN A 109 -18.94 11.79 -20.97
N ARG A 110 -20.18 11.34 -21.14
CA ARG A 110 -20.49 10.06 -21.79
C ARG A 110 -20.34 10.15 -23.32
N LEU A 111 -20.69 11.29 -23.89
CA LEU A 111 -20.64 11.58 -25.32
C LEU A 111 -19.24 11.96 -25.83
N THR A 112 -18.31 12.37 -24.96
CA THR A 112 -16.92 12.63 -25.35
C THR A 112 -16.26 11.34 -25.85
N PRO A 113 -15.58 11.37 -27.01
CA PRO A 113 -14.88 10.19 -27.54
C PRO A 113 -13.80 9.69 -26.55
N PRO A 114 -13.46 8.39 -26.58
CA PRO A 114 -12.40 7.86 -25.75
C PRO A 114 -11.06 8.53 -26.08
N GLY A 115 -10.29 8.86 -25.05
CA GLY A 115 -8.88 9.24 -25.25
C GLY A 115 -8.10 8.05 -25.77
N VAL A 116 -7.28 8.27 -26.81
CA VAL A 116 -6.43 7.22 -27.39
C VAL A 116 -5.16 7.12 -26.55
N ILE A 117 -4.83 5.91 -26.09
CA ILE A 117 -3.57 5.67 -25.39
C ILE A 117 -2.42 5.87 -26.39
N ASP A 118 -1.43 6.68 -26.01
CA ASP A 118 -0.30 7.02 -26.87
C ASP A 118 0.55 5.77 -27.22
N ASP A 119 1.04 5.73 -28.47
CA ASP A 119 2.13 4.84 -28.88
C ASP A 119 3.44 5.22 -28.16
N LEU A 120 4.21 4.23 -27.74
CA LEU A 120 5.53 4.40 -27.13
C LEU A 120 6.62 4.79 -28.13
N ARG A 121 6.47 4.47 -29.43
CA ARG A 121 7.51 4.70 -30.44
C ARG A 121 7.99 6.16 -30.53
N PRO A 122 7.10 7.18 -30.49
CA PRO A 122 7.52 8.57 -30.49
C PRO A 122 8.37 8.97 -29.27
N TYR A 123 8.24 8.27 -28.14
CA TYR A 123 8.98 8.61 -26.92
C TYR A 123 10.48 8.33 -27.06
N ARG A 124 10.87 7.50 -28.05
CA ARG A 124 12.27 7.30 -28.44
C ARG A 124 12.97 8.61 -28.83
N TYR A 125 12.23 9.53 -29.44
CA TYR A 125 12.72 10.83 -29.88
C TYR A 125 12.10 11.98 -29.07
N GLY A 126 11.49 11.63 -27.93
CA GLY A 126 10.81 12.58 -27.05
C GLY A 126 11.78 13.35 -26.17
N THR A 127 11.25 13.93 -25.10
CA THR A 127 12.04 14.63 -24.08
C THR A 127 13.03 13.69 -23.39
N THR A 128 14.05 14.25 -22.73
CA THR A 128 15.05 13.46 -21.97
C THR A 128 14.40 12.50 -20.95
N SER A 129 13.29 12.92 -20.32
CA SER A 129 12.56 12.07 -19.38
C SER A 129 11.82 10.91 -20.07
N GLN A 130 11.27 11.14 -21.27
CA GLN A 130 10.63 10.11 -22.08
C GLN A 130 11.66 9.10 -22.61
N GLN A 131 12.82 9.58 -23.05
CA GLN A 131 13.92 8.72 -23.50
C GLN A 131 14.44 7.83 -22.35
N ALA A 132 14.68 8.42 -21.17
CA ALA A 132 15.10 7.66 -19.99
C ALA A 132 14.05 6.62 -19.54
N PHE A 133 12.76 6.92 -19.74
CA PHE A 133 11.69 5.94 -19.53
C PHE A 133 11.77 4.80 -20.56
N VAL A 134 11.92 5.10 -21.85
CA VAL A 134 12.05 4.07 -22.91
C VAL A 134 13.26 3.18 -22.66
N ASP A 135 14.39 3.76 -22.24
CA ASP A 135 15.59 3.00 -21.92
C ASP A 135 15.35 2.00 -20.78
N ALA A 136 14.75 2.45 -19.67
CA ALA A 136 14.42 1.55 -18.56
C ALA A 136 13.32 0.55 -18.92
N PHE A 137 12.20 1.02 -19.46
CA PHE A 137 11.01 0.21 -19.63
C PHE A 137 11.10 -0.71 -20.85
N VAL A 138 11.53 -0.22 -22.00
CA VAL A 138 11.58 -1.01 -23.23
C VAL A 138 12.88 -1.80 -23.30
N ARG A 139 14.04 -1.15 -23.11
CA ARG A 139 15.33 -1.81 -23.28
C ARG A 139 15.69 -2.73 -22.11
N VAL A 140 15.54 -2.29 -20.86
CA VAL A 140 15.84 -3.13 -19.69
C VAL A 140 14.69 -4.10 -19.42
N ALA A 141 13.49 -3.59 -19.11
CA ALA A 141 12.41 -4.46 -18.63
C ALA A 141 11.79 -5.39 -19.69
N HIS A 142 11.82 -5.01 -20.97
CA HIS A 142 11.27 -5.80 -22.08
C HIS A 142 12.32 -6.24 -23.10
N ARG A 143 13.62 -6.08 -22.82
CA ARG A 143 14.71 -6.54 -23.70
C ARG A 143 14.57 -6.05 -25.15
N ASN A 144 14.12 -4.81 -25.33
CA ASN A 144 13.87 -4.16 -26.61
C ASN A 144 12.71 -4.76 -27.43
N ASP A 145 11.80 -5.54 -26.81
CA ASP A 145 10.55 -5.98 -27.41
C ASP A 145 9.48 -4.87 -27.31
N TRP A 146 9.34 -4.12 -28.40
CA TRP A 146 8.43 -2.98 -28.50
C TRP A 146 6.96 -3.39 -28.50
N ALA A 147 6.61 -4.53 -29.10
CA ALA A 147 5.22 -4.97 -29.17
C ALA A 147 4.73 -5.37 -27.77
N ARG A 148 5.55 -6.10 -27.03
CA ARG A 148 5.24 -6.49 -25.65
C ARG A 148 5.25 -5.30 -24.70
N ALA A 149 6.19 -4.37 -24.86
CA ALA A 149 6.21 -3.15 -24.06
C ALA A 149 4.96 -2.30 -24.29
N GLN A 150 4.48 -2.19 -25.53
CA GLN A 150 3.24 -1.48 -25.87
C GLN A 150 2.01 -2.14 -25.22
N ASP A 151 1.85 -3.47 -25.30
CA ASP A 151 0.75 -4.18 -24.62
C ASP A 151 0.75 -3.89 -23.11
N HIS A 152 1.93 -3.99 -22.48
CA HIS A 152 2.05 -3.78 -21.04
C HIS A 152 1.82 -2.32 -20.63
N TRP A 153 2.20 -1.37 -21.48
CA TRP A 153 1.90 0.05 -21.31
C TRP A 153 0.39 0.32 -21.35
N GLU A 154 -0.30 -0.22 -22.34
CA GLU A 154 -1.76 -0.08 -22.48
C GLU A 154 -2.51 -0.73 -21.31
N VAL A 155 -2.09 -1.93 -20.90
CA VAL A 155 -2.65 -2.63 -19.75
C VAL A 155 -2.47 -1.82 -18.47
N TYR A 156 -1.26 -1.31 -18.22
CA TYR A 156 -0.98 -0.53 -17.02
C TYR A 156 -1.78 0.78 -16.99
N LEU A 157 -1.88 1.49 -18.12
CA LEU A 157 -2.66 2.72 -18.21
C LEU A 157 -4.15 2.46 -18.02
N ARG A 158 -4.70 1.42 -18.68
CA ARG A 158 -6.09 1.02 -18.51
C ARG A 158 -6.41 0.73 -17.05
N ASP A 159 -5.57 -0.06 -16.39
CA ASP A 159 -5.74 -0.42 -14.99
C ASP A 159 -5.60 0.82 -14.08
N THR A 160 -4.64 1.71 -14.35
CA THR A 160 -4.46 2.97 -13.62
C THR A 160 -5.68 3.88 -13.74
N MET A 161 -6.18 4.10 -14.96
CA MET A 161 -7.39 4.90 -15.23
C MET A 161 -8.66 4.30 -14.61
N SER A 162 -8.68 2.99 -14.36
CA SER A 162 -9.79 2.31 -13.69
C SER A 162 -9.81 2.50 -12.16
N THR A 163 -8.79 3.16 -11.60
CA THR A 163 -8.69 3.44 -10.16
C THR A 163 -9.60 4.60 -9.76
N GLN A 164 -10.13 4.57 -8.53
CA GLN A 164 -11.07 5.59 -8.04
C GLN A 164 -10.54 7.03 -8.09
N GLN A 165 -9.23 7.21 -7.92
CA GLN A 165 -8.59 8.53 -7.97
C GLN A 165 -8.84 9.25 -9.30
N TYR A 166 -9.11 8.51 -10.37
CA TYR A 166 -9.35 9.04 -11.71
C TYR A 166 -10.82 8.97 -12.15
N ALA A 167 -11.72 8.56 -11.26
CA ALA A 167 -13.11 8.31 -11.62
C ALA A 167 -13.90 9.58 -11.96
N ASP A 168 -13.63 10.65 -11.22
CA ASP A 168 -14.34 11.94 -11.33
C ASP A 168 -13.68 12.90 -12.34
N LEU A 169 -12.51 12.53 -12.88
CA LEU A 169 -11.79 13.34 -13.87
C LEU A 169 -12.41 13.20 -15.27
N ASP A 170 -12.29 14.27 -16.05
CA ASP A 170 -12.57 14.24 -17.49
C ASP A 170 -11.67 13.19 -18.18
N ARG A 171 -12.14 12.56 -19.27
CA ARG A 171 -11.43 11.44 -19.91
C ARG A 171 -10.03 11.81 -20.39
N HIS A 172 -9.85 13.00 -20.96
CA HIS A 172 -8.53 13.43 -21.44
C HIS A 172 -7.60 13.80 -20.28
N GLU A 173 -8.16 14.36 -19.21
CA GLU A 173 -7.41 14.67 -17.99
C GLU A 173 -6.98 13.40 -17.26
N CYS A 174 -7.90 12.44 -17.14
CA CYS A 174 -7.67 11.10 -16.60
C CYS A 174 -6.50 10.43 -17.32
N LEU A 175 -6.53 10.39 -18.66
CA LEU A 175 -5.46 9.80 -19.47
C LEU A 175 -4.13 10.56 -19.28
N ARG A 176 -4.16 11.90 -19.29
CA ARG A 176 -2.95 12.73 -19.11
C ARG A 176 -2.29 12.48 -17.76
N GLN A 177 -3.08 12.45 -16.68
CA GLN A 177 -2.55 12.21 -15.34
C GLN A 177 -2.09 10.76 -15.15
N ALA A 178 -2.86 9.78 -15.64
CA ALA A 178 -2.47 8.37 -15.62
C ALA A 178 -1.15 8.15 -16.36
N ARG A 179 -0.96 8.80 -17.52
CA ARG A 179 0.29 8.80 -18.29
C ARG A 179 1.47 9.36 -17.50
N ASN A 180 1.31 10.53 -16.90
CA ASN A 180 2.39 11.15 -16.13
C ASN A 180 2.82 10.29 -14.94
N VAL A 181 1.86 9.67 -14.25
CA VAL A 181 2.14 8.74 -13.16
C VAL A 181 2.78 7.44 -13.68
N ALA A 182 2.28 6.89 -14.79
CA ALA A 182 2.80 5.66 -15.38
C ALA A 182 4.26 5.80 -15.83
N LEU A 183 4.64 6.91 -16.46
CA LEU A 183 6.03 7.18 -16.85
C LEU A 183 7.01 7.07 -15.68
N ILE A 184 6.62 7.60 -14.51
CA ILE A 184 7.45 7.57 -13.31
C ILE A 184 7.43 6.15 -12.70
N ALA A 185 6.25 5.60 -12.46
CA ALA A 185 6.09 4.32 -11.77
C ALA A 185 6.72 3.15 -12.55
N LEU A 186 6.53 3.11 -13.87
CA LEU A 186 7.08 2.06 -14.72
C LEU A 186 8.59 2.20 -14.91
N ARG A 187 9.12 3.42 -14.96
CA ARG A 187 10.59 3.63 -14.93
C ARG A 187 11.18 3.14 -13.61
N VAL A 188 10.58 3.51 -12.48
CA VAL A 188 11.07 3.08 -11.17
C VAL A 188 11.01 1.57 -11.07
N SER A 189 9.89 0.93 -11.38
CA SER A 189 9.78 -0.54 -11.31
C SER A 189 10.77 -1.25 -12.22
N ALA A 190 10.99 -0.77 -13.44
CA ALA A 190 11.97 -1.33 -14.36
C ALA A 190 13.42 -1.25 -13.84
N LEU A 191 13.75 -0.22 -13.05
CA LEU A 191 15.09 -0.02 -12.47
C LEU A 191 15.28 -0.68 -11.09
N SER A 192 14.20 -0.88 -10.33
CA SER A 192 14.25 -1.38 -8.96
C SER A 192 13.91 -2.87 -8.81
N GLY A 193 13.42 -3.52 -9.86
CA GLY A 193 13.23 -4.98 -9.91
C GLY A 193 14.35 -5.72 -10.66
N ASP A 194 14.18 -7.03 -10.85
CA ASP A 194 15.06 -7.94 -11.63
C ASP A 194 15.13 -7.59 -13.15
N GLY A 195 14.95 -6.32 -13.52
CA GLY A 195 14.76 -5.90 -14.89
C GLY A 195 13.45 -6.43 -15.48
N HIS A 196 12.38 -6.42 -14.70
CA HIS A 196 11.05 -6.86 -15.13
C HIS A 196 9.99 -5.77 -14.90
N CYS A 197 9.01 -5.73 -15.80
CA CYS A 197 7.85 -4.86 -15.66
C CYS A 197 6.86 -5.45 -14.66
N ILE A 198 6.20 -4.60 -13.87
CA ILE A 198 5.15 -5.00 -12.93
C ILE A 198 4.02 -5.84 -13.56
N VAL A 199 3.74 -5.64 -14.85
CA VAL A 199 2.76 -6.43 -15.61
C VAL A 199 3.30 -7.82 -15.95
N CYS A 200 4.60 -7.93 -16.27
CA CYS A 200 5.28 -9.23 -16.45
C CYS A 200 5.20 -10.06 -15.16
N ASP A 201 5.50 -9.44 -14.02
CA ASP A 201 5.56 -10.14 -12.74
C ASP A 201 4.18 -10.63 -12.27
N ARG A 202 3.11 -9.88 -12.60
CA ARG A 202 1.74 -10.32 -12.29
C ARG A 202 1.24 -11.47 -13.16
N ARG A 203 1.82 -11.68 -14.34
CA ARG A 203 1.44 -12.74 -15.29
C ARG A 203 2.26 -14.03 -15.12
N ARG A 204 3.26 -14.06 -14.23
CA ARG A 204 4.02 -15.26 -13.83
C ARG A 204 3.33 -15.99 -12.67
#